data_AF-A0AAE4G7W4-F1
#
_entry.id   AF-A0AAE4G7W4-F1
#
_cell.length_a   1.000
_cell.length_b   1.000
_cell.length_c   1.000
_cell.angle_alpha   90.00
_cell.angle_beta   90.00
_cell.angle_gamma   90.00
#
_symmetry.space_group_name_H-M   'P 1'
#
loop_
_entity.id
_entity.type
_entity.pdbx_description
1 polymer ?
#
loop_
_entity_poly.entity_id
_entity_poly.type
_entity_poly.pdbx_seq_one_letter_code
_entity_poly.pdbx_strand_id
1 'polypeptide(L)'
;MDSSSTTDIAEINKARSLAGEGARIVFVAGNFNTVHPGHLRLLKFASECGDFLVVGVAGDHVPGALLPAQLRFDGITAISFVDHAFVMTSAPEDIIRALKPSIVVKGDEHESKFNPEQAAVDEYGGKLMFSSGEMRFSSIDLLKRDILEPNLSSIVLPNDYPERHAFTMHDLRSTVEKFKGLRVAVLGDLIVDEYVSCEALGMSQEDPTLVVTPIMQERFIGGAGIVASHACKLGAQVNYFSVAGKDAAADFAREKLSEYHVTATLFEDDSRPTTLKQRFRAAGKTLLRVSHLRQHDIEPRLAQRYAEAVIATLDNCDLVIFSDFNYGCLPQAVVDQLVEACVERGIPFVADSQSSSQMGDVSRFRGAMLLTPTEREARLAVRDYSSGLVVLAEKLRQRSQSENIILTLGAEGILAHAQSEGELDWLTDRLPAFNSSPKDTAGAGDSFLTCTSMAMTVGVDIWQSMYLGSIAAACQVSRVGNIPLSASDLMQELADQH
;
A
#
# COMPACT_ATOMS: atom_id res chain seq x y z
N MET A 1 -14.02 64.61 -1.63
CA MET A 1 -13.22 63.39 -1.83
C MET A 1 -13.04 62.81 -0.44
N ASP A 2 -13.82 61.78 -0.12
CA ASP A 2 -13.96 61.24 1.23
C ASP A 2 -12.68 60.61 1.75
N SER A 3 -12.41 60.77 3.03
CA SER A 3 -11.27 60.18 3.75
C SER A 3 -11.27 58.64 3.75
N SER A 4 -12.40 58.00 3.44
CA SER A 4 -12.55 56.55 3.36
C SER A 4 -11.77 55.94 2.18
N SER A 5 -11.93 56.49 0.96
CA SER A 5 -11.28 55.94 -0.25
C SER A 5 -9.75 56.03 -0.22
N THR A 6 -9.18 56.92 0.59
CA THR A 6 -7.72 57.07 0.74
C THR A 6 -7.11 55.92 1.55
N THR A 7 -7.90 55.29 2.43
CA THR A 7 -7.44 54.21 3.32
C THR A 7 -7.35 52.89 2.56
N ASP A 8 -8.36 52.54 1.77
CA ASP A 8 -8.35 51.32 0.94
C ASP A 8 -7.20 51.33 -0.08
N ILE A 9 -6.93 52.49 -0.70
CA ILE A 9 -5.82 52.63 -1.67
C ILE A 9 -4.46 52.39 -0.99
N ALA A 10 -4.29 52.81 0.26
CA ALA A 10 -3.05 52.59 0.99
C ALA A 10 -2.81 51.09 1.27
N GLU A 11 -3.84 50.35 1.70
CA GLU A 11 -3.74 48.91 1.93
C GLU A 11 -3.57 48.13 0.60
N ILE A 12 -4.22 48.56 -0.49
CA ILE A 12 -4.01 47.97 -1.82
C ILE A 12 -2.54 48.12 -2.28
N ASN A 13 -1.96 49.30 -2.10
CA ASN A 13 -0.55 49.53 -2.46
C ASN A 13 0.40 48.71 -1.58
N LYS A 14 0.06 48.54 -0.31
CA LYS A 14 0.80 47.67 0.62
C LYS A 14 0.72 46.20 0.21
N ALA A 15 -0.48 45.71 -0.14
CA ALA A 15 -0.68 44.35 -0.64
C ALA A 15 0.18 44.07 -1.88
N ARG A 16 0.20 45.00 -2.85
CA ARG A 16 1.06 44.90 -4.05
C ARG A 16 2.54 44.88 -3.71
N SER A 17 2.96 45.73 -2.77
CA SER A 17 4.36 45.77 -2.34
C SER A 17 4.79 44.48 -1.64
N LEU A 18 3.90 43.86 -0.86
CA LEU A 18 4.18 42.61 -0.15
C LEU A 18 4.16 41.39 -1.09
N ALA A 19 3.25 41.37 -2.06
CA ALA A 19 3.15 40.29 -3.04
C ALA A 19 4.39 40.23 -3.97
N GLY A 20 4.98 41.38 -4.29
CA GLY A 20 6.11 41.48 -5.21
C GLY A 20 5.68 41.59 -6.67
N GLU A 21 6.61 42.01 -7.54
CA GLU A 21 6.32 42.19 -8.97
C GLU A 21 6.02 40.85 -9.65
N GLY A 22 4.89 40.77 -10.36
CA GLY A 22 4.48 39.59 -11.14
C GLY A 22 3.73 38.51 -10.35
N ALA A 23 3.54 38.67 -9.05
CA ALA A 23 2.76 37.72 -8.25
C ALA A 23 1.28 37.69 -8.64
N ARG A 24 0.69 36.49 -8.72
CA ARG A 24 -0.75 36.32 -8.98
C ARG A 24 -1.53 36.54 -7.70
N ILE A 25 -2.07 37.75 -7.55
CA ILE A 25 -2.87 38.12 -6.39
C ILE A 25 -4.27 37.51 -6.51
N VAL A 26 -4.72 36.85 -5.45
CA VAL A 26 -6.09 36.34 -5.30
C VAL A 26 -6.83 37.22 -4.29
N PHE A 27 -8.09 37.54 -4.59
CA PHE A 27 -8.91 38.38 -3.73
C PHE A 27 -10.19 37.67 -3.27
N VAL A 28 -10.47 37.76 -1.97
CA VAL A 28 -11.73 37.32 -1.37
C VAL A 28 -12.32 38.46 -0.55
N ALA A 29 -13.58 38.79 -0.79
CA ALA A 29 -14.31 39.78 -0.01
C ALA A 29 -15.49 39.13 0.72
N GLY A 30 -15.72 39.51 1.97
CA GLY A 30 -16.81 38.92 2.75
C GLY A 30 -17.08 39.64 4.06
N ASN A 31 -18.20 39.28 4.67
CA ASN A 31 -18.61 39.85 5.95
C ASN A 31 -17.90 39.15 7.12
N PHE A 32 -17.73 37.83 7.08
CA PHE A 32 -16.97 37.08 8.09
C PHE A 32 -17.43 37.31 9.55
N ASN A 33 -18.74 37.36 9.79
CA ASN A 33 -19.31 37.54 11.14
C ASN A 33 -18.75 36.57 12.17
N THR A 34 -18.62 35.30 11.79
CA THR A 34 -17.91 34.29 12.56
C THR A 34 -17.10 33.45 11.60
N VAL A 35 -15.81 33.27 11.88
CA VAL A 35 -14.97 32.36 11.11
C VAL A 35 -15.39 30.92 11.44
N HIS A 36 -16.16 30.32 10.54
CA HIS A 36 -16.60 28.92 10.64
C HIS A 36 -15.87 28.09 9.57
N PRO A 37 -15.94 26.74 9.63
CA PRO A 37 -15.19 25.88 8.73
C PRO A 37 -15.36 26.20 7.24
N GLY A 38 -16.57 26.55 6.78
CA GLY A 38 -16.81 27.02 5.40
C GLY A 38 -15.90 28.20 4.97
N HIS A 39 -15.75 29.25 5.80
CA HIS A 39 -14.84 30.36 5.50
C HIS A 39 -13.37 29.90 5.40
N LEU A 40 -12.93 29.03 6.31
CA LEU A 40 -11.56 28.50 6.28
C LEU A 40 -11.29 27.72 4.98
N ARG A 41 -12.28 26.96 4.49
CA ARG A 41 -12.14 26.19 3.25
C ARG A 41 -12.13 27.07 2.01
N LEU A 42 -13.02 28.08 1.95
CA LEU A 42 -13.04 29.08 0.88
C LEU A 42 -11.69 29.83 0.79
N LEU A 43 -11.19 30.30 1.93
CA LEU A 43 -9.92 31.03 2.01
C LEU A 43 -8.72 30.12 1.67
N LYS A 44 -8.75 28.85 2.10
CA LYS A 44 -7.71 27.88 1.72
C LYS A 44 -7.70 27.63 0.22
N PHE A 45 -8.86 27.36 -0.39
CA PHE A 45 -8.98 27.22 -1.83
C PHE A 45 -8.47 28.47 -2.57
N ALA A 46 -8.85 29.66 -2.10
CA ALA A 46 -8.37 30.92 -2.67
C ALA A 46 -6.83 31.06 -2.58
N SER A 47 -6.22 30.66 -1.46
CA SER A 47 -4.75 30.67 -1.31
C SER A 47 -4.05 29.72 -2.29
N GLU A 48 -4.68 28.60 -2.68
CA GLU A 48 -4.12 27.64 -3.64
C GLU A 48 -4.25 28.10 -5.11
N CYS A 49 -5.07 29.12 -5.38
CA CYS A 49 -5.32 29.61 -6.74
C CYS A 49 -4.26 30.59 -7.27
N GLY A 50 -3.44 31.16 -6.39
CA GLY A 50 -2.41 32.14 -6.74
C GLY A 50 -1.26 32.16 -5.76
N ASP A 51 -0.48 33.23 -5.80
CA ASP A 51 0.79 33.31 -5.09
C ASP A 51 0.69 34.21 -3.84
N PHE A 52 -0.39 35.00 -3.72
CA PHE A 52 -0.63 35.91 -2.60
C PHE A 52 -2.13 36.15 -2.38
N LEU A 53 -2.66 35.79 -1.21
CA LEU A 53 -4.06 35.94 -0.84
C LEU A 53 -4.33 37.26 -0.11
N VAL A 54 -5.21 38.07 -0.68
CA VAL A 54 -5.71 39.32 -0.09
C VAL A 54 -7.17 39.13 0.33
N VAL A 55 -7.49 39.43 1.59
CA VAL A 55 -8.85 39.32 2.12
C VAL A 55 -9.41 40.69 2.52
N GLY A 56 -10.48 41.10 1.87
CA GLY A 56 -11.24 42.30 2.21
C GLY A 56 -12.39 41.98 3.18
N VAL A 57 -12.31 42.52 4.40
CA VAL A 57 -13.36 42.37 5.41
C VAL A 57 -14.33 43.53 5.29
N ALA A 58 -15.61 43.26 5.04
CA ALA A 58 -16.63 44.29 4.88
C ALA A 58 -16.75 45.18 6.14
N GLY A 59 -16.88 46.49 5.97
CA GLY A 59 -17.11 47.43 7.09
C GLY A 59 -18.45 47.22 7.81
N ASP A 60 -18.62 47.89 8.96
CA ASP A 60 -19.80 47.71 9.84
C ASP A 60 -21.12 48.21 9.25
N HIS A 61 -21.05 49.03 8.21
CA HIS A 61 -22.23 49.62 7.56
C HIS A 61 -22.85 48.71 6.50
N VAL A 62 -22.25 47.54 6.22
CA VAL A 62 -22.73 46.61 5.20
C VAL A 62 -23.88 45.74 5.75
N PRO A 63 -24.97 45.54 4.99
CA PRO A 63 -26.08 44.68 5.42
C PRO A 63 -25.62 43.29 5.87
N GLY A 64 -26.05 42.88 7.06
CA GLY A 64 -25.74 41.58 7.64
C GLY A 64 -24.49 41.53 8.51
N ALA A 65 -23.79 42.64 8.78
CA ALA A 65 -22.70 42.69 9.75
C ALA A 65 -23.25 42.54 11.18
N LEU A 66 -22.87 41.45 11.87
CA LEU A 66 -23.36 41.08 13.21
C LEU A 66 -22.33 41.38 14.31
N LEU A 67 -21.04 41.44 13.96
CA LEU A 67 -19.94 41.78 14.87
C LEU A 67 -19.17 43.00 14.35
N PRO A 68 -18.49 43.77 15.23
CA PRO A 68 -17.59 44.85 14.83
C PRO A 68 -16.51 44.41 13.84
N ALA A 69 -16.20 45.25 12.85
CA ALA A 69 -15.28 44.97 11.76
C ALA A 69 -13.89 44.59 12.26
N GLN A 70 -13.44 45.23 13.34
CA GLN A 70 -12.14 44.94 13.94
C GLN A 70 -12.05 43.50 14.45
N LEU A 71 -13.09 42.98 15.11
CA LEU A 71 -13.09 41.59 15.62
C LEU A 71 -13.12 40.56 14.49
N ARG A 72 -13.86 40.87 13.41
CA ARG A 72 -13.91 40.02 12.21
C ARG A 72 -12.57 40.02 11.49
N PHE A 73 -11.94 41.19 11.38
CA PHE A 73 -10.60 41.37 10.85
C PHE A 73 -9.54 40.59 11.64
N ASP A 74 -9.53 40.71 12.96
CA ASP A 74 -8.58 39.99 13.83
C ASP A 74 -8.66 38.47 13.61
N GLY A 75 -9.89 37.94 13.43
CA GLY A 75 -10.12 36.52 13.14
C GLY A 75 -9.59 36.06 11.77
N ILE A 76 -9.63 36.93 10.76
CA ILE A 76 -9.08 36.65 9.43
C ILE A 76 -7.55 36.73 9.43
N THR A 77 -6.97 37.73 10.09
CA THR A 77 -5.50 37.91 10.16
C THR A 77 -4.81 36.79 10.95
N ALA A 78 -5.52 36.10 11.84
CA ALA A 78 -5.00 34.94 12.56
C ALA A 78 -4.86 33.66 11.69
N ILE A 79 -5.38 33.66 10.45
CA ILE A 79 -5.37 32.50 9.56
C ILE A 79 -4.04 32.46 8.80
N SER A 80 -3.29 31.37 8.96
CA SER A 80 -1.89 31.27 8.50
C SER A 80 -1.68 31.38 6.98
N PHE A 81 -2.71 31.13 6.18
CA PHE A 81 -2.66 31.18 4.71
C PHE A 81 -3.33 32.43 4.14
N VAL A 82 -3.60 33.44 4.97
CA VAL A 82 -4.01 34.78 4.53
C VAL A 82 -2.79 35.69 4.61
N ASP A 83 -2.28 36.13 3.45
CA ASP A 83 -1.05 36.93 3.38
C ASP A 83 -1.28 38.40 3.72
N HIS A 84 -2.44 38.93 3.35
CA HIS A 84 -2.83 40.29 3.71
C HIS A 84 -4.34 40.39 3.89
N ALA A 85 -4.77 41.15 4.90
CA ALA A 85 -6.17 41.47 5.11
C ALA A 85 -6.32 42.96 5.46
N PHE A 86 -7.49 43.51 5.20
CA PHE A 86 -7.87 44.86 5.66
C PHE A 86 -9.39 45.01 5.74
N VAL A 87 -9.84 46.01 6.51
CA VAL A 87 -11.26 46.38 6.57
C VAL A 87 -11.57 47.33 5.41
N MET A 88 -12.49 46.92 4.55
CA MET A 88 -12.90 47.68 3.38
C MET A 88 -13.84 48.82 3.74
N THR A 89 -13.59 50.00 3.15
CA THR A 89 -14.51 51.14 3.21
C THR A 89 -15.28 51.38 1.91
N SER A 90 -14.81 50.79 0.80
CA SER A 90 -15.41 50.84 -0.53
C SER A 90 -16.08 49.52 -0.89
N ALA A 91 -16.89 49.52 -1.95
CA ALA A 91 -17.54 48.30 -2.44
C ALA A 91 -16.50 47.31 -3.02
N PRO A 92 -16.75 45.98 -2.96
CA PRO A 92 -15.81 44.98 -3.48
C PRO A 92 -15.38 45.21 -4.93
N GLU A 93 -16.29 45.63 -5.79
CA GLU A 93 -16.02 45.92 -7.20
C GLU A 93 -15.01 47.06 -7.40
N ASP A 94 -15.02 48.08 -6.53
CA ASP A 94 -14.08 49.20 -6.61
C ASP A 94 -12.68 48.77 -6.15
N ILE A 95 -12.62 47.92 -5.11
CA ILE A 95 -11.37 47.29 -4.69
C ILE A 95 -10.81 46.40 -5.79
N ILE A 96 -11.65 45.63 -6.48
CA ILE A 96 -11.23 44.77 -7.59
C ILE A 96 -10.66 45.61 -8.75
N ARG A 97 -11.31 46.71 -9.14
CA ARG A 97 -10.78 47.61 -10.19
C ARG A 97 -9.45 48.24 -9.81
N ALA A 98 -9.28 48.60 -8.54
CA ALA A 98 -8.08 49.23 -8.03
C ALA A 98 -6.93 48.23 -7.85
N LEU A 99 -7.18 47.06 -7.26
CA LEU A 99 -6.20 46.00 -6.98
C LEU A 99 -5.83 45.21 -8.24
N LYS A 100 -6.78 44.99 -9.15
CA LYS A 100 -6.67 44.14 -10.35
C LYS A 100 -6.15 42.72 -10.03
N PRO A 101 -6.79 41.97 -9.12
CA PRO A 101 -6.37 40.61 -8.79
C PRO A 101 -6.51 39.69 -10.00
N SER A 102 -5.60 38.72 -10.14
CA SER A 102 -5.68 37.72 -11.20
C SER A 102 -6.93 36.84 -11.05
N ILE A 103 -7.35 36.60 -9.80
CA ILE A 103 -8.48 35.74 -9.46
C ILE A 103 -9.28 36.39 -8.32
N VAL A 104 -10.59 36.39 -8.43
CA VAL A 104 -11.54 36.71 -7.35
C VAL A 104 -12.31 35.44 -7.02
N VAL A 105 -12.41 35.08 -5.73
CA VAL A 105 -13.12 33.88 -5.29
C VAL A 105 -14.33 34.26 -4.43
N LYS A 106 -15.51 33.69 -4.74
CA LYS A 106 -16.76 33.82 -3.96
C LYS A 106 -17.33 32.44 -3.59
N GLY A 107 -18.25 32.40 -2.63
CA GLY A 107 -18.98 31.18 -2.28
C GLY A 107 -19.91 30.70 -3.41
N ASP A 108 -20.08 29.38 -3.58
CA ASP A 108 -20.97 28.75 -4.59
C ASP A 108 -22.41 29.25 -4.50
N GLU A 109 -22.86 29.65 -3.31
CA GLU A 109 -24.18 30.22 -3.08
C GLU A 109 -24.41 31.57 -3.82
N HIS A 110 -23.38 32.12 -4.44
CA HIS A 110 -23.41 33.32 -5.26
C HIS A 110 -23.29 33.05 -6.77
N GLU A 111 -23.01 31.82 -7.19
CA GLU A 111 -22.77 31.47 -8.62
C GLU A 111 -23.98 31.78 -9.50
N SER A 112 -25.18 31.42 -9.04
CA SER A 112 -26.45 31.63 -9.76
C SER A 112 -27.05 33.04 -9.60
N LYS A 113 -26.37 33.94 -8.88
CA LYS A 113 -26.84 35.31 -8.62
C LYS A 113 -26.18 36.31 -9.56
N PHE A 114 -26.76 37.50 -9.65
CA PHE A 114 -26.10 38.62 -10.33
C PHE A 114 -24.86 39.06 -9.52
N ASN A 115 -23.69 39.11 -10.17
CA ASN A 115 -22.41 39.43 -9.54
C ASN A 115 -21.82 40.72 -10.16
N PRO A 116 -21.93 41.89 -9.49
CA PRO A 116 -21.30 43.14 -9.92
C PRO A 116 -19.77 43.02 -10.10
N GLU A 117 -19.14 42.11 -9.35
CA GLU A 117 -17.71 41.84 -9.41
C GLU A 117 -17.28 41.20 -10.73
N GLN A 118 -18.17 40.46 -11.41
CA GLN A 118 -17.86 39.89 -12.73
C GLN A 118 -17.54 40.99 -13.74
N ALA A 119 -18.35 42.05 -13.76
CA ALA A 119 -18.13 43.19 -14.64
C ALA A 119 -16.79 43.89 -14.34
N ALA A 120 -16.43 44.04 -13.06
CA ALA A 120 -15.16 44.64 -12.66
C ALA A 120 -13.94 43.79 -13.05
N VAL A 121 -14.05 42.46 -12.97
CA VAL A 121 -13.00 41.51 -13.36
C VAL A 121 -12.79 41.48 -14.87
N ASP A 122 -13.88 41.55 -15.64
CA ASP A 122 -13.86 41.51 -17.11
C ASP A 122 -13.15 42.74 -17.73
N GLU A 123 -13.17 43.90 -17.06
CA GLU A 123 -12.53 45.15 -17.52
C GLU A 123 -11.01 45.01 -17.75
N TYR A 124 -10.34 44.08 -17.06
CA TYR A 124 -8.89 43.89 -17.16
C TYR A 124 -8.47 42.43 -17.41
N GLY A 125 -9.44 41.53 -17.61
CA GLY A 125 -9.20 40.13 -17.96
C GLY A 125 -8.80 39.21 -16.79
N GLY A 126 -9.23 39.50 -15.57
CA GLY A 126 -9.10 38.57 -14.44
C GLY A 126 -10.09 37.40 -14.53
N LYS A 127 -10.15 36.55 -13.49
CA LYS A 127 -11.13 35.46 -13.39
C LYS A 127 -11.95 35.54 -12.11
N LEU A 128 -13.27 35.39 -12.21
CA LEU A 128 -14.15 35.17 -11.06
C LEU A 128 -14.41 33.67 -10.93
N MET A 129 -14.23 33.13 -9.73
CA MET A 129 -14.46 31.72 -9.42
C MET A 129 -15.42 31.58 -8.24
N PHE A 130 -16.20 30.51 -8.27
CA PHE A 130 -17.10 30.14 -7.19
C PHE A 130 -16.62 28.83 -6.56
N SER A 131 -16.58 28.78 -5.23
CA SER A 131 -16.34 27.55 -4.47
C SER A 131 -17.05 27.60 -3.13
N SER A 132 -17.78 26.55 -2.76
CA SER A 132 -18.33 26.33 -1.42
C SER A 132 -17.24 25.92 -0.42
N GLY A 133 -16.02 25.71 -0.90
CA GLY A 133 -14.98 25.04 -0.15
C GLY A 133 -15.48 23.70 0.39
N GLU A 134 -16.26 22.91 -0.37
CA GLU A 134 -16.72 21.61 0.11
C GLU A 134 -15.53 20.80 0.65
N MET A 135 -15.70 20.25 1.86
CA MET A 135 -14.74 19.27 2.36
C MET A 135 -14.91 18.02 1.51
N ARG A 136 -14.06 17.91 0.49
CA ARG A 136 -13.18 16.75 0.50
C ARG A 136 -12.41 16.91 1.80
N PHE A 137 -12.87 16.30 2.92
CA PHE A 137 -11.89 15.83 3.92
C PHE A 137 -10.80 15.25 3.05
N SER A 138 -9.59 15.81 3.06
CA SER A 138 -8.50 15.40 2.16
C SER A 138 -8.67 13.91 1.96
N SER A 139 -9.23 13.50 0.81
CA SER A 139 -9.77 12.13 0.73
C SER A 139 -8.61 11.18 0.98
N ILE A 140 -7.42 11.66 0.64
CA ILE A 140 -6.09 11.23 1.01
C ILE A 140 -5.90 10.96 2.52
N ASP A 141 -6.23 11.85 3.46
CA ASP A 141 -5.98 11.59 4.90
C ASP A 141 -6.92 10.53 5.50
N LEU A 142 -8.19 10.50 5.05
CA LEU A 142 -9.11 9.42 5.41
C LEU A 142 -8.75 8.10 4.71
N LEU A 143 -8.36 8.15 3.43
CA LEU A 143 -7.85 7.00 2.69
C LEU A 143 -6.55 6.48 3.30
N LYS A 144 -5.63 7.36 3.71
CA LYS A 144 -4.40 7.01 4.41
C LYS A 144 -4.72 6.33 5.73
N ARG A 145 -5.69 6.82 6.50
CA ARG A 145 -6.13 6.10 7.71
C ARG A 145 -6.72 4.73 7.40
N ASP A 146 -7.61 4.62 6.42
CA ASP A 146 -8.20 3.34 6.03
C ASP A 146 -7.15 2.34 5.51
N ILE A 147 -6.13 2.85 4.81
CA ILE A 147 -5.02 2.06 4.26
C ILE A 147 -4.00 1.68 5.34
N LEU A 148 -3.62 2.61 6.22
CA LEU A 148 -2.48 2.49 7.12
C LEU A 148 -2.84 2.01 8.53
N GLU A 149 -4.06 2.25 9.03
CA GLU A 149 -4.43 1.81 10.39
C GLU A 149 -4.97 0.36 10.36
N PRO A 150 -4.27 -0.63 10.95
CA PRO A 150 -4.73 -2.00 11.02
C PRO A 150 -5.95 -2.11 11.96
N ASN A 151 -6.99 -2.82 11.53
CA ASN A 151 -8.10 -3.13 12.43
C ASN A 151 -7.85 -4.52 13.04
N LEU A 152 -7.14 -4.57 14.16
CA LEU A 152 -6.76 -5.82 14.83
C LEU A 152 -7.91 -6.49 15.59
N SER A 153 -9.06 -5.82 15.78
CA SER A 153 -10.17 -6.35 16.58
C SER A 153 -10.95 -7.51 15.93
N SER A 154 -10.51 -8.02 14.77
CA SER A 154 -11.20 -9.07 14.00
C SER A 154 -10.48 -10.43 13.99
N ILE A 155 -9.32 -10.53 14.66
CA ILE A 155 -8.54 -11.76 14.78
C ILE A 155 -9.08 -12.60 15.95
N VAL A 156 -9.36 -13.88 15.68
CA VAL A 156 -9.86 -14.86 16.63
C VAL A 156 -8.98 -16.10 16.57
N LEU A 157 -8.32 -16.40 17.68
CA LEU A 157 -7.39 -17.53 17.79
C LEU A 157 -8.11 -18.76 18.37
N PRO A 158 -8.14 -19.91 17.66
CA PRO A 158 -8.73 -21.14 18.19
C PRO A 158 -7.81 -21.75 19.25
N ASN A 159 -8.30 -21.88 20.49
CA ASN A 159 -7.54 -22.41 21.63
C ASN A 159 -7.51 -23.95 21.68
N ASP A 160 -8.45 -24.63 21.01
CA ASP A 160 -8.50 -26.10 20.91
C ASP A 160 -7.32 -26.68 20.10
N TYR A 161 -6.70 -25.86 19.25
CA TYR A 161 -5.60 -26.30 18.40
C TYR A 161 -4.26 -26.40 19.17
N PRO A 162 -3.81 -25.36 19.91
CA PRO A 162 -2.66 -25.49 20.80
C PRO A 162 -2.80 -26.63 21.82
N GLU A 163 -4.00 -26.84 22.37
CA GLU A 163 -4.25 -27.91 23.34
C GLU A 163 -4.01 -29.31 22.75
N ARG A 164 -4.48 -29.58 21.53
CA ARG A 164 -4.34 -30.91 20.90
C ARG A 164 -2.93 -31.20 20.36
N HIS A 165 -2.14 -30.16 20.10
CA HIS A 165 -0.74 -30.27 19.65
C HIS A 165 0.28 -29.92 20.74
N ALA A 166 -0.19 -29.78 21.99
CA ALA A 166 0.64 -29.61 23.19
C ALA A 166 1.63 -28.44 23.16
N PHE A 167 1.23 -27.29 22.62
CA PHE A 167 2.01 -26.05 22.68
C PHE A 167 1.21 -24.90 23.29
N THR A 168 1.90 -23.85 23.72
CA THR A 168 1.33 -22.67 24.37
C THR A 168 1.67 -21.38 23.62
N MET A 169 0.97 -20.28 23.96
CA MET A 169 1.33 -18.94 23.46
C MET A 169 2.71 -18.50 23.92
N HIS A 170 3.25 -19.06 25.02
CA HIS A 170 4.63 -18.81 25.42
C HIS A 170 5.62 -19.46 24.44
N ASP A 171 5.35 -20.68 23.99
CA ASP A 171 6.17 -21.38 23.02
C ASP A 171 6.20 -20.63 21.68
N LEU A 172 5.05 -20.11 21.23
CA LEU A 172 4.97 -19.26 20.04
C LEU A 172 5.84 -18.00 20.14
N ARG A 173 5.80 -17.30 21.29
CA ARG A 173 6.64 -16.12 21.53
C ARG A 173 8.12 -16.46 21.51
N SER A 174 8.52 -17.55 22.17
CA SER A 174 9.89 -18.07 22.16
C SER A 174 10.37 -18.40 20.74
N THR A 175 9.50 -18.96 19.90
CA THR A 175 9.78 -19.22 18.49
C THR A 175 10.07 -17.94 17.71
N VAL A 176 9.22 -16.91 17.84
CA VAL A 176 9.41 -15.61 17.16
C VAL A 176 10.74 -14.95 17.57
N GLU A 177 11.13 -15.06 18.84
CA GLU A 177 12.39 -14.50 19.32
C GLU A 177 13.63 -15.14 18.67
N LYS A 178 13.56 -16.43 18.33
CA LYS A 178 14.65 -17.18 17.67
C LYS A 178 14.89 -16.76 16.22
N PHE A 179 13.93 -16.10 15.57
CA PHE A 179 14.06 -15.64 14.17
C PHE A 179 15.25 -14.70 13.94
N LYS A 180 15.68 -13.96 14.99
CA LYS A 180 16.83 -13.04 14.93
C LYS A 180 18.15 -13.72 14.56
N GLY A 181 18.27 -15.02 14.79
CA GLY A 181 19.47 -15.79 14.47
C GLY A 181 19.51 -16.32 13.04
N LEU A 182 18.40 -16.28 12.31
CA LEU A 182 18.29 -16.92 11.00
C LEU A 182 18.92 -16.09 9.88
N ARG A 183 19.52 -16.79 8.93
CA ARG A 183 19.98 -16.28 7.64
C ARG A 183 19.15 -16.93 6.54
N VAL A 184 18.37 -16.12 5.84
CA VAL A 184 17.39 -16.59 4.85
C VAL A 184 17.78 -16.09 3.46
N ALA A 185 17.79 -16.98 2.48
CA ALA A 185 17.89 -16.62 1.07
C ALA A 185 16.50 -16.70 0.42
N VAL A 186 16.03 -15.59 -0.15
CA VAL A 186 14.75 -15.54 -0.87
C VAL A 186 15.00 -15.40 -2.35
N LEU A 187 14.35 -16.25 -3.14
CA LEU A 187 14.56 -16.40 -4.57
C LEU A 187 13.22 -16.28 -5.28
N GLY A 188 13.11 -15.42 -6.29
CA GLY A 188 11.90 -15.35 -7.09
C GLY A 188 11.61 -13.99 -7.70
N ASP A 189 10.43 -13.85 -8.29
CA ASP A 189 10.08 -12.71 -9.13
C ASP A 189 9.89 -11.44 -8.29
N LEU A 190 10.53 -10.33 -8.72
CA LEU A 190 10.26 -9.01 -8.19
C LEU A 190 8.98 -8.47 -8.81
N ILE A 191 8.09 -7.96 -7.97
CA ILE A 191 6.86 -7.29 -8.38
C ILE A 191 6.77 -5.97 -7.64
N VAL A 192 6.41 -4.90 -8.35
CA VAL A 192 5.97 -3.65 -7.73
C VAL A 192 4.45 -3.59 -7.88
N ASP A 193 3.73 -3.52 -6.76
CA ASP A 193 2.29 -3.26 -6.77
C ASP A 193 2.06 -1.76 -6.63
N GLU A 194 1.25 -1.16 -7.51
CA GLU A 194 0.89 0.25 -7.45
C GLU A 194 -0.61 0.42 -7.28
N TYR A 195 -1.01 1.09 -6.20
CA TYR A 195 -2.39 1.37 -5.87
C TYR A 195 -2.70 2.80 -6.29
N VAL A 196 -3.57 2.93 -7.30
CA VAL A 196 -4.04 4.21 -7.79
C VAL A 196 -5.44 4.43 -7.23
N SER A 197 -5.55 5.22 -6.17
CA SER A 197 -6.85 5.62 -5.65
C SER A 197 -7.43 6.70 -6.54
N CYS A 198 -8.69 6.53 -6.90
CA CYS A 198 -9.42 7.37 -7.83
C CYS A 198 -10.75 7.83 -7.24
N GLU A 199 -11.17 9.01 -7.65
CA GLU A 199 -12.54 9.49 -7.48
C GLU A 199 -13.33 9.18 -8.76
N ALA A 200 -14.54 8.61 -8.61
CA ALA A 200 -15.41 8.35 -9.74
C ALA A 200 -16.15 9.62 -10.15
N LEU A 201 -15.99 10.06 -11.40
CA LEU A 201 -16.67 11.24 -11.94
C LEU A 201 -18.05 10.89 -12.51
N GLY A 202 -18.23 9.66 -12.99
CA GLY A 202 -19.48 9.20 -13.60
C GLY A 202 -19.23 8.32 -14.82
N MET A 203 -20.28 8.09 -15.61
CA MET A 203 -20.17 7.35 -16.88
C MET A 203 -19.67 8.25 -18.00
N SER A 204 -18.84 7.70 -18.89
CA SER A 204 -18.45 8.38 -20.12
C SER A 204 -19.65 8.55 -21.06
N GLN A 205 -19.67 9.67 -21.78
CA GLN A 205 -20.66 9.94 -22.84
C GLN A 205 -20.24 9.36 -24.21
N GLU A 206 -18.96 8.99 -24.35
CA GLU A 206 -18.39 8.43 -25.59
C GLU A 206 -18.49 6.90 -25.61
N ASP A 207 -18.26 6.26 -24.46
CA ASP A 207 -18.31 4.81 -24.28
C ASP A 207 -18.98 4.46 -22.93
N PRO A 208 -19.60 3.27 -22.78
CA PRO A 208 -20.26 2.86 -21.54
C PRO A 208 -19.24 2.41 -20.48
N THR A 209 -18.32 3.30 -20.11
CA THR A 209 -17.23 3.06 -19.16
C THR A 209 -17.26 4.08 -18.02
N LEU A 210 -16.70 3.70 -16.87
CA LEU A 210 -16.58 4.60 -15.71
C LEU A 210 -15.39 5.54 -15.92
N VAL A 211 -15.62 6.84 -15.81
CA VAL A 211 -14.58 7.87 -15.80
C VAL A 211 -14.16 8.13 -14.36
N VAL A 212 -12.85 8.09 -14.12
CA VAL A 212 -12.27 8.30 -12.79
C VAL A 212 -11.07 9.23 -12.86
N THR A 213 -10.84 10.00 -11.80
CA THR A 213 -9.66 10.87 -11.64
C THR A 213 -8.76 10.31 -10.56
N PRO A 214 -7.47 10.02 -10.84
CA PRO A 214 -6.50 9.65 -9.81
C PRO A 214 -6.33 10.77 -8.78
N ILE A 215 -6.40 10.40 -7.50
CA ILE A 215 -6.23 11.32 -6.36
C ILE A 215 -5.02 10.98 -5.50
N MET A 216 -4.56 9.73 -5.53
CA MET A 216 -3.41 9.26 -4.76
C MET A 216 -2.80 8.03 -5.43
N GLN A 217 -1.48 7.92 -5.37
CA GLN A 217 -0.72 6.77 -5.86
C GLN A 217 0.22 6.30 -4.77
N GLU A 218 0.18 5.01 -4.46
CA GLU A 218 1.09 4.38 -3.50
C GLU A 218 1.69 3.12 -4.10
N ARG A 219 3.00 2.93 -3.92
CA ARG A 219 3.72 1.75 -4.41
C ARG A 219 4.15 0.87 -3.25
N PHE A 220 4.10 -0.43 -3.47
CA PHE A 220 4.47 -1.46 -2.53
C PHE A 220 5.38 -2.48 -3.20
N ILE A 221 6.25 -3.09 -2.40
CA ILE A 221 7.00 -4.27 -2.82
C ILE A 221 6.06 -5.46 -2.77
N GLY A 222 6.06 -6.26 -3.84
CA GLY A 222 5.33 -7.51 -3.96
C GLY A 222 6.24 -8.62 -4.46
N GLY A 223 5.64 -9.76 -4.76
CA GLY A 223 6.36 -10.94 -5.24
C GLY A 223 7.30 -11.51 -4.17
N ALA A 224 8.41 -12.09 -4.61
CA ALA A 224 9.45 -12.58 -3.71
C ALA A 224 10.09 -11.45 -2.88
N GLY A 225 10.01 -10.20 -3.34
CA GLY A 225 10.50 -9.04 -2.59
C GLY A 225 9.75 -8.81 -1.28
N ILE A 226 8.43 -9.11 -1.22
CA ILE A 226 7.70 -8.98 0.04
C ILE A 226 8.02 -10.12 1.00
N VAL A 227 8.20 -11.35 0.50
CA VAL A 227 8.62 -12.51 1.28
C VAL A 227 9.96 -12.21 1.97
N ALA A 228 10.91 -11.64 1.22
CA ALA A 228 12.18 -11.18 1.76
C ALA A 228 12.01 -10.09 2.83
N SER A 229 11.10 -9.15 2.61
CA SER A 229 10.83 -8.05 3.53
C SER A 229 10.15 -8.54 4.82
N HIS A 230 9.22 -9.50 4.74
CA HIS A 230 8.61 -10.17 5.89
C HIS A 230 9.68 -10.89 6.71
N ALA A 231 10.52 -11.71 6.07
CA ALA A 231 11.57 -12.45 6.77
C ALA A 231 12.52 -11.50 7.54
N CYS A 232 12.88 -10.38 6.91
CA CYS A 232 13.75 -9.38 7.52
C CYS A 232 13.09 -8.67 8.72
N LYS A 233 11.82 -8.24 8.57
CA LYS A 233 11.08 -7.57 9.65
C LYS A 233 10.66 -8.51 10.79
N LEU A 234 10.57 -9.81 10.52
CA LEU A 234 10.44 -10.86 11.53
C LEU A 234 11.75 -11.12 12.29
N GLY A 235 12.88 -10.60 11.81
CA GLY A 235 14.15 -10.55 12.52
C GLY A 235 15.32 -11.23 11.80
N ALA A 236 15.08 -11.95 10.71
CA ALA A 236 16.14 -12.66 10.01
C ALA A 236 17.08 -11.72 9.24
N GLN A 237 18.30 -12.20 8.98
CA GLN A 237 19.20 -11.63 7.99
C GLN A 237 18.83 -12.18 6.62
N VAL A 238 18.53 -11.31 5.65
CA VAL A 238 17.96 -11.74 4.37
C VAL A 238 18.83 -11.34 3.19
N ASN A 239 19.16 -12.33 2.36
CA ASN A 239 19.66 -12.13 1.00
C ASN A 239 18.53 -12.41 0.01
N TYR A 240 18.21 -11.45 -0.84
CA TYR A 240 17.15 -11.56 -1.84
C TYR A 240 17.74 -11.53 -3.25
N PHE A 241 17.36 -12.49 -4.10
CA PHE A 241 17.83 -12.58 -5.48
C PHE A 241 16.67 -12.54 -6.46
N SER A 242 16.72 -11.61 -7.40
CA SER A 242 15.71 -11.48 -8.45
C SER A 242 16.25 -10.83 -9.71
N VAL A 243 15.38 -10.73 -10.72
CA VAL A 243 15.66 -10.08 -11.99
C VAL A 243 14.72 -8.89 -12.18
N ALA A 244 15.26 -7.77 -12.64
CA ALA A 244 14.54 -6.53 -12.85
C ALA A 244 14.96 -5.88 -14.18
N GLY A 245 14.09 -5.04 -14.73
CA GLY A 245 14.44 -4.19 -15.86
C GLY A 245 15.30 -3.01 -15.42
N LYS A 246 15.60 -2.12 -16.38
CA LYS A 246 16.27 -0.84 -16.13
C LYS A 246 15.26 0.31 -16.19
N ASP A 247 14.46 0.43 -15.14
CA ASP A 247 13.33 1.35 -15.09
C ASP A 247 13.06 1.88 -13.67
N ALA A 248 12.17 2.88 -13.57
CA ALA A 248 11.82 3.52 -12.31
C ALA A 248 11.18 2.57 -11.28
N ALA A 249 10.62 1.44 -11.73
CA ALA A 249 10.07 0.43 -10.83
C ALA A 249 11.19 -0.39 -10.16
N ALA A 250 12.27 -0.72 -10.90
CA ALA A 250 13.47 -1.31 -10.30
C ALA A 250 14.13 -0.35 -9.30
N ASP A 251 14.24 0.93 -9.63
CA ASP A 251 14.84 1.95 -8.74
C ASP A 251 14.05 2.07 -7.43
N PHE A 252 12.73 2.19 -7.53
CA PHE A 252 11.83 2.16 -6.37
C PHE A 252 12.04 0.90 -5.53
N ALA A 253 12.13 -0.27 -6.17
CA ALA A 253 12.30 -1.53 -5.46
C ALA A 253 13.63 -1.59 -4.71
N ARG A 254 14.74 -1.14 -5.30
CA ARG A 254 16.06 -1.09 -4.65
C ARG A 254 16.03 -0.20 -3.41
N GLU A 255 15.45 1.00 -3.53
CA GLU A 255 15.33 1.94 -2.40
C GLU A 255 14.48 1.33 -1.28
N LYS A 256 13.30 0.80 -1.61
CA LYS A 256 12.36 0.28 -0.61
C LYS A 256 12.87 -0.99 0.08
N LEU A 257 13.53 -1.89 -0.64
CA LEU A 257 14.16 -3.07 -0.05
C LEU A 257 15.31 -2.67 0.89
N SER A 258 16.08 -1.63 0.55
CA SER A 258 17.12 -1.10 1.42
C SER A 258 16.54 -0.47 2.69
N GLU A 259 15.42 0.27 2.60
CA GLU A 259 14.68 0.79 3.76
C GLU A 259 14.21 -0.34 4.69
N TYR A 260 13.83 -1.48 4.11
CA TYR A 260 13.47 -2.69 4.85
C TYR A 260 14.66 -3.53 5.31
N HIS A 261 15.89 -3.08 5.06
CA HIS A 261 17.14 -3.74 5.45
C HIS A 261 17.35 -5.10 4.78
N VAL A 262 16.72 -5.33 3.62
CA VAL A 262 16.92 -6.51 2.79
C VAL A 262 18.17 -6.32 1.93
N THR A 263 19.09 -7.30 1.96
CA THR A 263 20.26 -7.31 1.07
C THR A 263 19.83 -7.87 -0.29
N ALA A 264 19.47 -7.00 -1.23
CA ALA A 264 18.90 -7.40 -2.51
C ALA A 264 19.94 -7.37 -3.66
N THR A 265 20.11 -8.50 -4.33
CA THR A 265 20.84 -8.64 -5.60
C THR A 265 19.84 -8.74 -6.75
N LEU A 266 19.55 -7.60 -7.38
CA LEU A 266 18.68 -7.54 -8.55
C LEU A 266 19.53 -7.51 -9.82
N PHE A 267 19.49 -8.61 -10.58
CA PHE A 267 20.14 -8.73 -11.88
C PHE A 267 19.35 -7.96 -12.94
N GLU A 268 20.04 -7.18 -13.75
CA GLU A 268 19.41 -6.41 -14.83
C GLU A 268 19.18 -7.30 -16.07
N ASP A 269 17.96 -7.27 -16.60
CA ASP A 269 17.57 -7.87 -17.88
C ASP A 269 16.86 -6.80 -18.73
N ASP A 270 17.54 -6.30 -19.76
CA ASP A 270 17.02 -5.26 -20.66
C ASP A 270 15.93 -5.76 -21.63
N SER A 271 15.72 -7.08 -21.71
CA SER A 271 14.69 -7.68 -22.54
C SER A 271 13.29 -7.66 -21.90
N ARG A 272 13.18 -7.26 -20.62
CA ARG A 272 11.92 -7.17 -19.86
C ARG A 272 11.81 -5.86 -19.06
N PRO A 273 10.59 -5.32 -18.89
CA PRO A 273 10.36 -4.33 -17.83
C PRO A 273 10.35 -5.04 -16.46
N THR A 274 10.63 -4.30 -15.40
CA THR A 274 10.31 -4.74 -14.04
C THR A 274 8.80 -4.93 -13.92
N THR A 275 8.38 -6.05 -13.34
CA THR A 275 6.95 -6.38 -13.22
C THR A 275 6.23 -5.33 -12.38
N LEU A 276 5.28 -4.62 -12.99
CA LEU A 276 4.45 -3.61 -12.32
C LEU A 276 2.98 -4.01 -12.41
N LYS A 277 2.30 -4.13 -11.26
CA LYS A 277 0.88 -4.44 -11.15
C LYS A 277 0.12 -3.22 -10.61
N GLN A 278 -0.59 -2.51 -11.48
CA GLN A 278 -1.37 -1.34 -11.10
C GLN A 278 -2.81 -1.74 -10.76
N ARG A 279 -3.35 -1.24 -9.66
CA ARG A 279 -4.73 -1.44 -9.19
C ARG A 279 -5.42 -0.09 -9.07
N PHE A 280 -6.34 0.20 -9.98
CA PHE A 280 -7.18 1.40 -9.92
C PHE A 280 -8.36 1.13 -8.99
N ARG A 281 -8.51 1.93 -7.94
CA ARG A 281 -9.51 1.73 -6.89
C ARG A 281 -10.35 2.97 -6.70
N ALA A 282 -11.66 2.82 -6.53
CA ALA A 282 -12.55 3.90 -6.12
C ALA A 282 -13.50 3.40 -5.04
N ALA A 283 -13.75 4.23 -4.02
CA ALA A 283 -14.60 3.90 -2.87
C ALA A 283 -14.29 2.50 -2.26
N GLY A 284 -13.00 2.21 -2.05
CA GLY A 284 -12.51 0.96 -1.48
C GLY A 284 -12.49 -0.25 -2.43
N LYS A 285 -13.12 -0.17 -3.62
CA LYS A 285 -13.23 -1.28 -4.57
C LYS A 285 -12.26 -1.15 -5.73
N THR A 286 -11.71 -2.28 -6.19
CA THR A 286 -10.87 -2.33 -7.39
C THR A 286 -11.74 -2.27 -8.65
N LEU A 287 -11.42 -1.33 -9.53
CA LEU A 287 -12.10 -1.12 -10.81
C LEU A 287 -11.39 -1.83 -11.96
N LEU A 288 -10.06 -1.69 -12.01
CA LEU A 288 -9.22 -2.21 -13.08
C LEU A 288 -7.86 -2.62 -12.53
N ARG A 289 -7.30 -3.70 -13.08
CA ARG A 289 -5.91 -4.09 -12.85
C ARG A 289 -5.16 -4.09 -14.17
N VAL A 290 -4.03 -3.39 -14.22
CA VAL A 290 -3.14 -3.34 -15.38
C VAL A 290 -1.80 -3.94 -14.99
N SER A 291 -1.33 -4.92 -15.74
CA SER A 291 -0.04 -5.58 -15.50
C SER A 291 0.92 -5.26 -16.63
N HIS A 292 2.07 -4.67 -16.28
CA HIS A 292 3.18 -4.45 -17.19
C HIS A 292 4.24 -5.50 -16.89
N LEU A 293 4.34 -6.51 -17.74
CA LEU A 293 5.27 -7.62 -17.56
C LEU A 293 5.56 -8.32 -18.89
N ARG A 294 6.64 -9.09 -18.92
CA ARG A 294 6.92 -10.08 -19.95
C ARG A 294 7.12 -11.45 -19.30
N GLN A 295 6.64 -12.49 -19.98
CA GLN A 295 6.67 -13.87 -19.50
C GLN A 295 7.60 -14.66 -20.41
N HIS A 296 8.89 -14.60 -20.11
CA HIS A 296 9.90 -15.41 -20.76
C HIS A 296 11.04 -15.67 -19.78
N ASP A 297 11.66 -16.83 -19.92
CA ASP A 297 12.81 -17.20 -19.11
C ASP A 297 13.96 -16.21 -19.31
N ILE A 298 14.71 -15.96 -18.25
CA ILE A 298 15.95 -15.20 -18.33
C ILE A 298 16.97 -15.93 -19.22
N GLU A 299 17.83 -15.16 -19.90
CA GLU A 299 18.80 -15.77 -20.81
C GLU A 299 19.79 -16.69 -20.06
N PRO A 300 20.34 -17.75 -20.70
CA PRO A 300 21.19 -18.74 -20.04
C PRO A 300 22.41 -18.16 -19.30
N ARG A 301 23.00 -17.08 -19.82
CA ARG A 301 24.15 -16.42 -19.16
C ARG A 301 23.73 -15.71 -17.88
N LEU A 302 22.57 -15.07 -17.87
CA LEU A 302 22.00 -14.42 -16.70
C LEU A 302 21.56 -15.46 -15.66
N ALA A 303 20.92 -16.54 -16.11
CA ALA A 303 20.56 -17.69 -15.28
C ALA A 303 21.78 -18.29 -14.55
N GLN A 304 22.90 -18.49 -15.26
CA GLN A 304 24.13 -19.00 -14.66
C GLN A 304 24.67 -18.04 -13.60
N ARG A 305 24.75 -16.74 -13.90
CA ARG A 305 25.19 -15.71 -12.92
C ARG A 305 24.28 -15.63 -11.70
N TYR A 306 22.97 -15.78 -11.91
CA TYR A 306 21.97 -15.84 -10.85
C TYR A 306 22.25 -17.03 -9.93
N ALA A 307 22.37 -18.23 -10.50
CA ALA A 307 22.63 -19.44 -9.73
C ALA A 307 23.96 -19.38 -8.96
N GLU A 308 25.03 -18.91 -9.59
CA GLU A 308 26.35 -18.74 -8.95
C GLU A 308 26.30 -17.79 -7.74
N ALA A 309 25.59 -16.67 -7.87
CA ALA A 309 25.46 -15.71 -6.76
C ALA A 309 24.67 -16.29 -5.58
N VAL A 310 23.61 -17.06 -5.86
CA VAL A 310 22.83 -17.74 -4.82
C VAL A 310 23.69 -18.80 -4.13
N ILE A 311 24.35 -19.67 -4.89
CA ILE A 311 25.20 -20.76 -4.37
C ILE A 311 26.30 -20.19 -3.46
N ALA A 312 26.89 -19.04 -3.81
CA ALA A 312 27.91 -18.38 -3.00
C ALA A 312 27.41 -17.94 -1.60
N THR A 313 26.09 -17.84 -1.39
CA THR A 313 25.50 -17.48 -0.08
C THR A 313 25.03 -18.69 0.73
N LEU A 314 24.93 -19.87 0.11
CA LEU A 314 24.35 -21.05 0.75
C LEU A 314 25.16 -21.54 1.97
N ASP A 315 26.48 -21.44 1.94
CA ASP A 315 27.33 -21.87 3.07
C ASP A 315 27.02 -21.14 4.39
N ASN A 316 26.36 -19.98 4.30
CA ASN A 316 25.92 -19.18 5.43
C ASN A 316 24.40 -18.97 5.45
N CYS A 317 23.65 -19.94 4.96
CA CYS A 317 22.20 -19.88 4.87
C CYS A 317 21.55 -20.99 5.71
N ASP A 318 20.52 -20.63 6.46
CA ASP A 318 19.76 -21.56 7.30
C ASP A 318 18.45 -21.99 6.62
N LEU A 319 17.92 -21.17 5.69
CA LEU A 319 16.69 -21.45 4.95
C LEU A 319 16.69 -20.81 3.56
N VAL A 320 16.29 -21.54 2.53
CA VAL A 320 16.00 -21.00 1.19
C VAL A 320 14.51 -20.96 0.92
N ILE A 321 13.97 -19.82 0.49
CA ILE A 321 12.56 -19.66 0.13
C ILE A 321 12.44 -19.35 -1.37
N PHE A 322 11.84 -20.27 -2.13
CA PHE A 322 11.45 -20.04 -3.51
C PHE A 322 10.03 -19.43 -3.56
N SER A 323 9.89 -18.26 -4.15
CA SER A 323 8.61 -17.56 -4.32
C SER A 323 8.42 -17.25 -5.81
N ASP A 324 7.90 -18.25 -6.53
CA ASP A 324 7.82 -18.26 -7.99
C ASP A 324 6.46 -17.75 -8.48
N PHE A 325 6.45 -16.62 -9.20
CA PHE A 325 5.23 -16.09 -9.83
C PHE A 325 5.13 -16.49 -11.30
N ASN A 326 6.05 -17.35 -11.76
CA ASN A 326 6.14 -17.86 -13.11
C ASN A 326 6.32 -16.73 -14.16
N TYR A 327 7.10 -15.67 -13.83
CA TYR A 327 7.50 -14.62 -14.80
C TYR A 327 8.86 -14.85 -15.44
N GLY A 328 9.55 -15.94 -15.06
CA GLY A 328 10.72 -16.45 -15.76
C GLY A 328 12.07 -16.15 -15.10
N CYS A 329 12.10 -15.63 -13.87
CA CYS A 329 13.36 -15.49 -13.12
C CYS A 329 13.91 -16.83 -12.60
N LEU A 330 13.06 -17.86 -12.47
CA LEU A 330 13.41 -19.22 -12.03
C LEU A 330 13.14 -20.28 -13.13
N PRO A 331 13.92 -20.28 -14.24
CA PRO A 331 13.86 -21.38 -15.21
C PRO A 331 14.17 -22.73 -14.55
N GLN A 332 13.70 -23.83 -15.14
CA GLN A 332 13.86 -25.18 -14.53
C GLN A 332 15.32 -25.55 -14.29
N ALA A 333 16.22 -25.21 -15.22
CA ALA A 333 17.64 -25.48 -15.05
C ALA A 333 18.23 -24.79 -13.81
N VAL A 334 17.77 -23.58 -13.47
CA VAL A 334 18.20 -22.86 -12.27
C VAL A 334 17.62 -23.51 -11.02
N VAL A 335 16.32 -23.85 -11.04
CA VAL A 335 15.66 -24.53 -9.92
C VAL A 335 16.36 -25.86 -9.60
N ASP A 336 16.60 -26.70 -10.61
CA ASP A 336 17.26 -28.00 -10.44
C ASP A 336 18.66 -27.83 -9.82
N GLN A 337 19.47 -26.90 -10.35
CA GLN A 337 20.81 -26.63 -9.85
C GLN A 337 20.81 -26.13 -8.40
N LEU A 338 19.87 -25.25 -8.04
CA LEU A 338 19.79 -24.69 -6.69
C LEU A 338 19.25 -25.70 -5.68
N VAL A 339 18.25 -26.51 -6.07
CA VAL A 339 17.75 -27.61 -5.22
C VAL A 339 18.86 -28.62 -4.95
N GLU A 340 19.61 -29.04 -5.98
CA GLU A 340 20.76 -29.94 -5.81
C GLU A 340 21.79 -29.36 -4.83
N ALA A 341 22.16 -28.08 -5.00
CA ALA A 341 23.10 -27.41 -4.11
C ALA A 341 22.61 -27.29 -2.65
N CYS A 342 21.30 -27.13 -2.43
CA CYS A 342 20.69 -27.13 -1.09
C CYS A 342 20.76 -28.52 -0.46
N VAL A 343 20.40 -29.57 -1.22
CA VAL A 343 20.41 -30.96 -0.76
C VAL A 343 21.83 -31.40 -0.39
N GLU A 344 22.83 -31.11 -1.23
CA GLU A 344 24.24 -31.43 -0.95
C GLU A 344 24.77 -30.81 0.35
N ARG A 345 24.25 -29.63 0.73
CA ARG A 345 24.64 -28.89 1.93
C ARG A 345 23.74 -29.16 3.13
N GLY A 346 22.65 -29.89 2.95
CA GLY A 346 21.64 -30.10 4.00
C GLY A 346 20.91 -28.82 4.41
N ILE A 347 20.75 -27.86 3.50
CA ILE A 347 20.04 -26.61 3.75
C ILE A 347 18.55 -26.82 3.41
N PRO A 348 17.63 -26.63 4.36
CA PRO A 348 16.21 -26.77 4.09
C PRO A 348 15.75 -25.66 3.13
N PHE A 349 14.83 -26.03 2.24
CA PHE A 349 14.20 -25.09 1.34
C PHE A 349 12.69 -25.32 1.27
N VAL A 350 11.98 -24.24 0.98
CA VAL A 350 10.52 -24.21 0.85
C VAL A 350 10.15 -23.54 -0.45
N ALA A 351 8.95 -23.81 -0.96
CA ALA A 351 8.51 -23.15 -2.18
C ALA A 351 7.02 -22.84 -2.21
N ASP A 352 6.70 -21.74 -2.87
CA ASP A 352 5.39 -21.42 -3.40
C ASP A 352 5.50 -21.11 -4.90
N SER A 353 4.48 -21.51 -5.66
CA SER A 353 4.42 -21.28 -7.11
C SER A 353 3.02 -20.87 -7.52
N GLN A 354 2.86 -19.58 -7.83
CA GLN A 354 1.55 -19.00 -8.06
C GLN A 354 1.02 -19.32 -9.47
N SER A 355 -0.22 -19.83 -9.55
CA SER A 355 -0.93 -20.11 -10.81
C SER A 355 -2.17 -19.23 -11.00
N SER A 356 -2.00 -17.91 -10.81
CA SER A 356 -3.10 -16.94 -10.87
C SER A 356 -3.48 -16.59 -12.32
N SER A 357 -2.55 -15.99 -13.06
CA SER A 357 -2.67 -15.67 -14.50
C SER A 357 -1.83 -16.57 -15.40
N GLN A 358 -0.92 -17.35 -14.81
CA GLN A 358 0.04 -18.23 -15.47
C GLN A 358 -0.25 -19.69 -15.09
N MET A 359 0.28 -20.62 -15.89
CA MET A 359 0.36 -22.02 -15.50
C MET A 359 1.68 -22.24 -14.77
N GLY A 360 1.62 -22.36 -13.43
CA GLY A 360 2.74 -22.82 -12.61
C GLY A 360 2.60 -24.30 -12.24
N ASP A 361 3.71 -24.93 -11.87
CA ASP A 361 3.71 -26.27 -11.30
C ASP A 361 4.57 -26.28 -10.02
N VAL A 362 3.92 -26.13 -8.87
CA VAL A 362 4.59 -26.17 -7.56
C VAL A 362 5.33 -27.49 -7.30
N SER A 363 4.97 -28.58 -8.00
CA SER A 363 5.63 -29.88 -7.83
C SER A 363 7.04 -29.95 -8.42
N ARG A 364 7.48 -28.90 -9.14
CA ARG A 364 8.84 -28.77 -9.67
C ARG A 364 9.92 -28.62 -8.58
N PHE A 365 9.55 -28.14 -7.39
CA PHE A 365 10.45 -27.96 -6.26
C PHE A 365 10.58 -29.28 -5.49
N ARG A 366 11.36 -30.21 -6.06
CA ARG A 366 11.42 -31.58 -5.56
C ARG A 366 12.17 -31.70 -4.25
N GLY A 367 11.60 -32.37 -3.25
CA GLY A 367 12.25 -32.57 -1.95
C GLY A 367 12.18 -31.36 -1.01
N ALA A 368 11.26 -30.42 -1.26
CA ALA A 368 11.06 -29.28 -0.37
C ALA A 368 10.65 -29.71 1.04
N MET A 369 11.09 -28.96 2.05
CA MET A 369 10.64 -29.11 3.43
C MET A 369 9.14 -28.76 3.55
N LEU A 370 8.68 -27.77 2.79
CA LEU A 370 7.29 -27.31 2.76
C LEU A 370 6.91 -26.75 1.39
N LEU A 371 5.72 -27.11 0.92
CA LEU A 371 5.00 -26.43 -0.16
C LEU A 371 3.67 -25.87 0.36
N THR A 372 3.33 -24.64 -0.02
CA THR A 372 2.10 -23.95 0.45
C THR A 372 1.11 -23.57 -0.66
N PRO A 373 0.78 -24.46 -1.61
CA PRO A 373 -0.08 -24.08 -2.73
C PRO A 373 -1.52 -23.80 -2.28
N THR A 374 -2.23 -23.00 -3.05
CA THR A 374 -3.68 -22.96 -3.00
C THR A 374 -4.27 -24.30 -3.47
N GLU A 375 -5.53 -24.59 -3.11
CA GLU A 375 -6.24 -25.75 -3.66
C GLU A 375 -6.18 -25.78 -5.19
N ARG A 376 -6.39 -24.63 -5.84
CA ARG A 376 -6.35 -24.50 -7.30
C ARG A 376 -4.98 -24.92 -7.86
N GLU A 377 -3.90 -24.43 -7.29
CA GLU A 377 -2.53 -24.78 -7.71
C GLU A 377 -2.23 -26.26 -7.50
N ALA A 378 -2.63 -26.82 -6.36
CA ALA A 378 -2.46 -28.25 -6.10
C ALA A 378 -3.21 -29.11 -7.14
N ARG A 379 -4.47 -28.77 -7.44
CA ARG A 379 -5.27 -29.48 -8.46
C ARG A 379 -4.65 -29.39 -9.85
N LEU A 380 -4.15 -28.23 -10.23
CA LEU A 380 -3.46 -28.02 -11.51
C LEU A 380 -2.18 -28.85 -11.59
N ALA A 381 -1.37 -28.82 -10.52
CA ALA A 381 -0.12 -29.57 -10.43
C ALA A 381 -0.37 -31.07 -10.62
N VAL A 382 -1.25 -31.69 -9.84
CA VAL A 382 -1.49 -33.15 -9.95
C VAL A 382 -2.49 -33.56 -11.04
N ARG A 383 -3.13 -32.60 -11.71
CA ARG A 383 -4.21 -32.79 -12.70
C ARG A 383 -5.40 -33.58 -12.13
N ASP A 384 -5.86 -33.20 -10.94
CA ASP A 384 -6.96 -33.86 -10.22
C ASP A 384 -8.00 -32.84 -9.71
N TYR A 385 -9.19 -32.89 -10.30
CA TYR A 385 -10.27 -31.94 -10.02
C TYR A 385 -11.41 -32.53 -9.19
N SER A 386 -11.32 -33.79 -8.78
CA SER A 386 -12.44 -34.50 -8.12
C SER A 386 -12.09 -35.07 -6.75
N SER A 387 -10.82 -35.37 -6.49
CA SER A 387 -10.42 -35.90 -5.18
C SER A 387 -10.62 -34.88 -4.06
N GLY A 388 -10.87 -35.41 -2.86
CA GLY A 388 -10.87 -34.63 -1.61
C GLY A 388 -9.47 -34.12 -1.25
N LEU A 389 -9.43 -33.10 -0.39
CA LEU A 389 -8.21 -32.35 -0.07
C LEU A 389 -7.05 -33.21 0.47
N VAL A 390 -7.34 -34.20 1.32
CA VAL A 390 -6.32 -35.11 1.87
C VAL A 390 -5.65 -35.93 0.77
N VAL A 391 -6.45 -36.51 -0.14
CA VAL A 391 -5.93 -37.30 -1.27
C VAL A 391 -5.17 -36.41 -2.24
N LEU A 392 -5.65 -35.18 -2.44
CA LEU A 392 -4.98 -34.17 -3.26
C LEU A 392 -3.60 -33.81 -2.68
N ALA A 393 -3.53 -33.53 -1.38
CA ALA A 393 -2.30 -33.20 -0.67
C ALA A 393 -1.29 -34.36 -0.73
N GLU A 394 -1.73 -35.61 -0.50
CA GLU A 394 -0.85 -36.79 -0.61
C GLU A 394 -0.34 -37.01 -2.03
N LYS A 395 -1.20 -36.87 -3.06
CA LYS A 395 -0.76 -36.96 -4.47
C LYS A 395 0.29 -35.91 -4.80
N LEU A 396 0.11 -34.68 -4.30
CA LEU A 396 1.07 -33.60 -4.53
C LEU A 396 2.37 -33.86 -3.79
N ARG A 397 2.31 -34.32 -2.53
CA ARG A 397 3.45 -34.73 -1.73
C ARG A 397 4.25 -35.82 -2.42
N GLN A 398 3.60 -36.88 -2.92
CA GLN A 398 4.27 -37.97 -3.66
C GLN A 398 4.94 -37.47 -4.94
N ARG A 399 4.26 -36.60 -5.70
CA ARG A 399 4.77 -36.07 -6.97
C ARG A 399 5.98 -35.14 -6.77
N SER A 400 5.89 -34.25 -5.79
CA SER A 400 6.95 -33.31 -5.44
C SER A 400 8.03 -33.95 -4.56
N GLN A 401 7.76 -35.09 -3.94
CA GLN A 401 8.59 -35.65 -2.88
C GLN A 401 8.82 -34.67 -1.71
N SER A 402 7.91 -33.71 -1.51
CA SER A 402 7.95 -32.77 -0.39
C SER A 402 7.74 -33.49 0.93
N GLU A 403 8.32 -32.98 2.00
CA GLU A 403 8.10 -33.49 3.36
C GLU A 403 6.70 -33.14 3.85
N ASN A 404 6.33 -31.85 3.71
CA ASN A 404 5.07 -31.30 4.19
C ASN A 404 4.33 -30.55 3.08
N ILE A 405 3.00 -30.64 3.06
CA ILE A 405 2.12 -29.86 2.18
C ILE A 405 1.10 -29.11 3.05
N ILE A 406 0.99 -27.79 2.87
CA ILE A 406 -0.11 -27.02 3.43
C ILE A 406 -0.94 -26.44 2.29
N LEU A 407 -2.18 -26.88 2.17
CA LEU A 407 -3.14 -26.32 1.24
C LEU A 407 -3.77 -25.07 1.83
N THR A 408 -3.66 -23.95 1.13
CA THR A 408 -4.36 -22.70 1.49
C THR A 408 -5.74 -22.65 0.84
N LEU A 409 -6.77 -22.37 1.64
CA LEU A 409 -8.20 -22.44 1.27
C LEU A 409 -8.90 -21.08 1.38
N GLY A 410 -8.14 -19.98 1.38
CA GLY A 410 -8.67 -18.62 1.53
C GLY A 410 -9.44 -18.45 2.84
N ALA A 411 -10.69 -18.03 2.76
CA ALA A 411 -11.54 -17.80 3.94
C ALA A 411 -11.87 -19.07 4.74
N GLU A 412 -11.68 -20.27 4.16
CA GLU A 412 -11.88 -21.54 4.86
C GLU A 412 -10.68 -21.95 5.72
N GLY A 413 -9.58 -21.19 5.64
CA GLY A 413 -8.35 -21.41 6.39
C GLY A 413 -7.35 -22.28 5.63
N ILE A 414 -6.80 -23.28 6.30
CA ILE A 414 -5.73 -24.14 5.76
C ILE A 414 -5.93 -25.60 6.14
N LEU A 415 -5.37 -26.51 5.32
CA LEU A 415 -5.24 -27.93 5.61
C LEU A 415 -3.79 -28.35 5.46
N ALA A 416 -3.21 -28.91 6.53
CA ALA A 416 -1.86 -29.44 6.51
C ALA A 416 -1.89 -30.97 6.35
N HIS A 417 -0.95 -31.47 5.57
CA HIS A 417 -0.64 -32.88 5.38
C HIS A 417 0.86 -33.06 5.59
N ALA A 418 1.22 -33.63 6.73
CA ALA A 418 2.57 -33.55 7.27
C ALA A 418 2.96 -34.83 7.99
N GLN A 419 4.26 -35.04 8.11
CA GLN A 419 4.81 -36.14 8.91
C GLN A 419 5.16 -35.61 10.30
N SER A 420 4.60 -36.23 11.35
CA SER A 420 4.92 -35.87 12.73
C SER A 420 6.15 -36.65 13.22
N GLU A 421 7.00 -36.04 14.05
CA GLU A 421 8.15 -36.73 14.61
C GLU A 421 7.72 -37.95 15.42
N GLY A 422 8.26 -39.12 15.06
CA GLY A 422 7.98 -40.39 15.73
C GLY A 422 6.73 -41.13 15.24
N GLU A 423 5.98 -40.58 14.27
CA GLU A 423 4.86 -41.28 13.64
C GLU A 423 5.24 -41.89 12.28
N LEU A 424 4.72 -43.09 12.03
CA LEU A 424 4.93 -43.81 10.76
C LEU A 424 3.99 -43.34 9.65
N ASP A 425 2.85 -42.75 10.01
CA ASP A 425 1.81 -42.31 9.08
C ASP A 425 1.81 -40.79 8.93
N TRP A 426 1.38 -40.31 7.75
CA TRP A 426 1.13 -38.89 7.53
C TRP A 426 -0.18 -38.49 8.20
N LEU A 427 -0.12 -37.41 8.96
CA LEU A 427 -1.26 -36.83 9.65
C LEU A 427 -1.83 -35.66 8.87
N THR A 428 -3.12 -35.41 9.10
CA THR A 428 -3.81 -34.24 8.57
C THR A 428 -4.53 -33.49 9.66
N ASP A 429 -4.45 -32.16 9.61
CA ASP A 429 -5.22 -31.27 10.47
C ASP A 429 -5.52 -29.96 9.73
N ARG A 430 -6.45 -29.19 10.27
CA ARG A 430 -6.93 -27.94 9.69
C ARG A 430 -7.01 -26.82 10.71
N LEU A 431 -6.81 -25.60 10.23
CA LEU A 431 -7.10 -24.37 10.96
C LEU A 431 -8.10 -23.54 10.16
N PRO A 432 -9.09 -22.91 10.82
CA PRO A 432 -9.92 -21.89 10.18
C PRO A 432 -9.09 -20.64 9.86
N ALA A 433 -9.62 -19.74 9.03
CA ALA A 433 -9.04 -18.41 8.91
C ALA A 433 -9.23 -17.65 10.23
N PHE A 434 -8.17 -17.05 10.76
CA PHE A 434 -8.25 -16.34 12.06
C PHE A 434 -8.85 -14.95 11.94
N ASN A 435 -8.87 -14.35 10.75
CA ASN A 435 -9.48 -13.04 10.55
C ASN A 435 -10.88 -13.15 9.93
N SER A 436 -11.88 -12.68 10.67
CA SER A 436 -13.30 -12.69 10.27
C SER A 436 -13.71 -11.52 9.36
N SER A 437 -12.89 -10.47 9.25
CA SER A 437 -13.18 -9.27 8.46
C SER A 437 -11.90 -8.73 7.80
N PRO A 438 -11.38 -9.42 6.76
CA PRO A 438 -10.15 -9.01 6.09
C PRO A 438 -10.36 -7.70 5.32
N LYS A 439 -9.41 -6.77 5.42
CA LYS A 439 -9.37 -5.51 4.65
C LYS A 439 -8.83 -5.73 3.24
N ASP A 440 -7.73 -6.47 3.12
CA ASP A 440 -7.08 -6.80 1.86
C ASP A 440 -6.47 -8.19 1.97
N THR A 441 -6.78 -9.09 1.04
CA THR A 441 -6.27 -10.47 1.08
C THR A 441 -4.90 -10.62 0.42
N ALA A 442 -4.36 -9.54 -0.16
CA ALA A 442 -3.04 -9.54 -0.77
C ALA A 442 -1.92 -9.80 0.26
N GLY A 443 -0.98 -10.69 -0.08
CA GLY A 443 0.17 -11.00 0.78
C GLY A 443 -0.11 -11.99 1.91
N ALA A 444 -1.34 -12.49 2.06
CA ALA A 444 -1.67 -13.46 3.11
C ALA A 444 -0.85 -14.77 2.97
N GLY A 445 -0.71 -15.28 1.74
CA GLY A 445 0.11 -16.46 1.46
C GLY A 445 1.60 -16.20 1.68
N ASP A 446 2.10 -15.03 1.27
CA ASP A 446 3.52 -14.65 1.40
C ASP A 446 3.93 -14.58 2.88
N SER A 447 3.13 -13.92 3.72
CA SER A 447 3.34 -13.83 5.17
C SER A 447 3.19 -15.19 5.87
N PHE A 448 2.20 -16.00 5.46
CA PHE A 448 2.01 -17.36 5.95
C PHE A 448 3.22 -18.24 5.69
N LEU A 449 3.66 -18.32 4.43
CA LEU A 449 4.82 -19.12 4.00
C LEU A 449 6.05 -18.68 4.79
N THR A 450 6.36 -17.38 4.77
CA THR A 450 7.56 -16.84 5.41
C THR A 450 7.62 -17.21 6.89
N CYS A 451 6.54 -16.96 7.63
CA CYS A 451 6.52 -17.17 9.07
C CYS A 451 6.55 -18.67 9.44
N THR A 452 5.78 -19.49 8.72
CA THR A 452 5.77 -20.95 8.90
C THR A 452 7.14 -21.54 8.64
N SER A 453 7.79 -21.16 7.53
CA SER A 453 9.09 -21.69 7.16
C SER A 453 10.19 -21.29 8.14
N MET A 454 10.20 -20.05 8.60
CA MET A 454 11.13 -19.61 9.63
C MET A 454 10.93 -20.33 10.97
N ALA A 455 9.67 -20.61 11.35
CA ALA A 455 9.35 -21.40 12.55
C ALA A 455 9.89 -22.83 12.46
N MET A 456 9.67 -23.51 11.33
CA MET A 456 10.21 -24.85 11.10
C MET A 456 11.75 -24.86 11.15
N THR A 457 12.41 -23.86 10.56
CA THR A 457 13.88 -23.77 10.55
C THR A 457 14.49 -23.59 11.94
N VAL A 458 13.79 -22.96 12.89
CA VAL A 458 14.27 -22.86 14.29
C VAL A 458 13.97 -24.11 15.14
N GLY A 459 13.54 -25.20 14.50
CA GLY A 459 13.34 -26.52 15.11
C GLY A 459 11.98 -26.72 15.76
N VAL A 460 10.96 -26.02 15.27
CA VAL A 460 9.57 -26.15 15.75
C VAL A 460 8.81 -27.07 14.82
N ASP A 461 7.90 -27.88 15.36
CA ASP A 461 7.09 -28.78 14.56
C ASP A 461 6.16 -28.02 13.58
N ILE A 462 5.62 -28.76 12.62
CA ILE A 462 4.74 -28.22 11.59
C ILE A 462 3.44 -27.63 12.16
N TRP A 463 2.91 -28.18 13.25
CA TRP A 463 1.61 -27.82 13.81
C TRP A 463 1.67 -26.47 14.53
N GLN A 464 2.67 -26.29 15.38
CA GLN A 464 2.97 -25.01 15.99
C GLN A 464 3.38 -23.97 14.92
N SER A 465 4.16 -24.39 13.90
CA SER A 465 4.58 -23.51 12.81
C SER A 465 3.41 -23.00 11.97
N MET A 466 2.47 -23.87 11.58
CA MET A 466 1.30 -23.46 10.79
C MET A 466 0.36 -22.55 11.59
N TYR A 467 0.25 -22.75 12.90
CA TYR A 467 -0.53 -21.87 13.76
C TYR A 467 0.05 -20.45 13.78
N LEU A 468 1.37 -20.34 13.98
CA LEU A 468 2.07 -19.05 13.92
C LEU A 468 1.96 -18.40 12.54
N GLY A 469 2.10 -19.18 11.47
CA GLY A 469 1.86 -18.73 10.10
C GLY A 469 0.44 -18.20 9.88
N SER A 470 -0.58 -18.85 10.45
CA SER A 470 -1.97 -18.39 10.38
C SER A 470 -2.19 -17.07 11.11
N ILE A 471 -1.50 -16.83 12.23
CA ILE A 471 -1.49 -15.52 12.90
C ILE A 471 -0.86 -14.47 11.98
N ALA A 472 0.29 -14.77 11.38
CA ALA A 472 0.96 -13.86 10.45
C ALA A 472 0.06 -13.47 9.26
N ALA A 473 -0.62 -14.45 8.66
CA ALA A 473 -1.59 -14.22 7.59
C ALA A 473 -2.76 -13.35 8.07
N ALA A 474 -3.27 -13.59 9.28
CA ALA A 474 -4.37 -12.82 9.87
C ALA A 474 -3.98 -11.35 10.07
N CYS A 475 -2.78 -11.09 10.60
CA CYS A 475 -2.22 -9.75 10.76
C CYS A 475 -2.00 -9.04 9.42
N GLN A 476 -1.62 -9.79 8.37
CA GLN A 476 -1.43 -9.24 7.03
C GLN A 476 -2.75 -8.87 6.36
N VAL A 477 -3.81 -9.66 6.54
CA VAL A 477 -5.12 -9.31 5.95
C VAL A 477 -5.88 -8.22 6.71
N SER A 478 -5.44 -7.85 7.91
CA SER A 478 -5.99 -6.74 8.71
C SER A 478 -5.57 -5.34 8.23
N ARG A 479 -4.64 -5.25 7.27
CA ARG A 479 -4.08 -4.00 6.72
C ARG A 479 -4.30 -3.94 5.21
N VAL A 480 -4.20 -2.75 4.61
CA VAL A 480 -4.29 -2.59 3.16
C VAL A 480 -2.88 -2.54 2.57
N GLY A 481 -2.71 -3.17 1.41
CA GLY A 481 -1.42 -3.22 0.75
C GLY A 481 -0.44 -4.19 1.41
N ASN A 482 0.71 -4.36 0.76
CA ASN A 482 1.68 -5.38 1.15
C ASN A 482 2.78 -4.77 2.02
N ILE A 483 2.44 -4.51 3.28
CA ILE A 483 3.36 -3.94 4.27
C ILE A 483 4.03 -5.08 5.05
N PRO A 484 5.37 -5.11 5.12
CA PRO A 484 6.08 -6.16 5.85
C PRO A 484 5.65 -6.28 7.32
N LEU A 485 5.11 -7.44 7.67
CA LEU A 485 4.83 -7.86 9.05
C LEU A 485 6.09 -7.87 9.92
N SER A 486 6.02 -7.23 11.08
CA SER A 486 7.13 -7.17 12.03
C SER A 486 7.03 -8.22 13.14
N ALA A 487 8.16 -8.58 13.76
CA ALA A 487 8.15 -9.43 14.96
C ALA A 487 7.32 -8.81 16.10
N SER A 488 7.33 -7.47 16.24
CA SER A 488 6.48 -6.78 17.22
C SER A 488 4.99 -6.93 16.94
N ASP A 489 4.58 -6.95 15.65
CA ASP A 489 3.16 -7.15 15.28
C ASP A 489 2.68 -8.52 15.80
N LEU A 490 3.48 -9.57 15.60
CA LEU A 490 3.16 -10.91 16.11
C LEU A 490 3.20 -10.98 17.64
N MET A 491 4.20 -10.37 18.27
CA MET A 491 4.34 -10.40 19.72
C MET A 491 3.20 -9.66 20.42
N GLN A 492 2.66 -8.60 19.83
CA GLN A 492 1.49 -7.89 20.33
C GLN A 492 0.24 -8.79 20.27
N GLU A 493 -0.01 -9.43 19.14
CA GLU A 493 -1.17 -10.33 18.98
C GLU A 493 -1.10 -11.52 19.95
N LEU A 494 0.11 -12.02 20.22
CA LEU A 494 0.33 -13.09 21.20
C LEU A 494 0.23 -12.63 22.66
N ALA A 495 0.27 -11.32 22.94
CA ALA A 495 0.22 -10.75 24.29
C ALA A 495 -1.17 -10.26 24.70
N ASP A 496 -1.98 -9.78 23.75
CA ASP A 496 -3.31 -9.17 24.01
C ASP A 496 -4.40 -10.20 24.40
N GLN A 497 -4.05 -11.47 24.52
CA GLN A 497 -4.94 -12.57 24.90
C GLN A 497 -4.78 -12.91 26.40
N HIS A 498 -5.45 -12.13 27.26
CA HIS A 498 -5.62 -12.40 28.69
C HIS A 498 -7.03 -12.87 29.03
#